data_AF-A0A959Q924-F1
#
_entry.id   AF-A0A959Q924-F1
#
_cell.length_a   1.000
_cell.length_b   1.000
_cell.length_c   1.000
_cell.angle_alpha   90.00
_cell.angle_beta   90.00
_cell.angle_gamma   90.00
#
_symmetry.space_group_name_H-M   'P 1'
#
loop_
_entity.id
_entity.type
_entity.pdbx_description
1 polymer ?
#
loop_
_entity_poly.entity_id
_entity_poly.type
_entity_poly.pdbx_seq_one_letter_code
_entity_poly.pdbx_strand_id
1 'polypeptide(L)'
;WGRSFPNAWIWTQTNHFDAEGRTSVMASVANIPWLGSSFVGYIVGFLHGERLYRFATYTGARMKAILGEGEVRLAFADRRNRLELCARQAEGGVLLSPISGNMTGKVNESMQARIELRLYEGEKLLFEGEGRNAGLEVAGQVETLLTDKWRR
;
A
#
# COMPACT_ATOMS: atom_id res chain seq x y z
N TRP A 1 0.86 22.95 -2.55
CA TRP A 1 -0.38 22.31 -3.01
C TRP A 1 -0.22 21.95 -4.48
N GLY A 2 -0.21 20.66 -4.81
CA GLY A 2 -0.08 20.16 -6.17
C GLY A 2 -1.34 20.47 -6.98
N ARG A 3 -1.19 20.86 -8.25
CA ARG A 3 -2.31 21.25 -9.12
C ARG A 3 -3.19 20.07 -9.57
N SER A 4 -2.81 18.82 -9.26
CA SER A 4 -3.50 17.63 -9.75
C SER A 4 -3.25 16.45 -8.81
N PHE A 5 -4.29 15.68 -8.49
CA PHE A 5 -4.13 14.35 -7.88
C PHE A 5 -3.35 13.41 -8.83
N PRO A 6 -2.67 12.38 -8.32
CA PRO A 6 -2.12 11.30 -9.14
C PRO A 6 -3.18 10.73 -10.09
N ASN A 7 -2.77 10.31 -11.30
CA ASN A 7 -3.69 9.64 -12.24
C ASN A 7 -4.02 8.20 -11.82
N ALA A 8 -3.27 7.63 -10.86
CA ALA A 8 -3.50 6.34 -10.25
C ALA A 8 -2.87 6.28 -8.85
N TRP A 9 -3.55 5.66 -7.88
CA TRP A 9 -2.99 5.35 -6.57
C TRP A 9 -3.58 4.09 -5.93
N ILE A 10 -2.77 3.49 -5.08
CA ILE A 10 -3.14 2.48 -4.08
C ILE A 10 -2.74 3.07 -2.73
N TRP A 11 -3.66 3.11 -1.79
CA TRP A 11 -3.39 3.53 -0.41
C TRP A 11 -4.01 2.55 0.56
N THR A 12 -3.28 2.18 1.61
CA THR A 12 -3.83 1.36 2.69
C THR A 12 -3.18 1.68 4.02
N GLN A 13 -3.95 1.60 5.10
CA GLN A 13 -3.48 1.92 6.44
C GLN A 13 -4.27 1.16 7.51
N THR A 14 -3.59 0.73 8.56
CA THR A 14 -4.25 0.30 9.80
C THR A 14 -3.31 0.46 11.00
N ASN A 15 -3.92 0.71 12.16
CA ASN A 15 -3.26 0.73 13.47
C ASN A 15 -3.72 -0.43 14.37
N HIS A 16 -4.57 -1.32 13.86
CA HIS A 16 -5.28 -2.32 14.67
C HIS A 16 -4.78 -3.72 14.33
N PHE A 17 -3.60 -4.07 14.82
CA PHE A 17 -3.06 -5.42 14.72
C PHE A 17 -3.36 -6.23 15.98
N ASP A 18 -3.67 -7.52 15.81
CA ASP A 18 -3.68 -8.49 16.92
C ASP A 18 -2.25 -8.89 17.28
N ALA A 19 -1.46 -7.94 17.76
CA ALA A 19 -0.09 -8.14 18.18
C ALA A 19 0.18 -7.39 19.49
N GLU A 20 1.07 -7.92 20.31
CA GLU A 20 1.52 -7.22 21.52
C GLU A 20 2.33 -5.96 21.13
N GLY A 21 2.00 -4.84 21.77
CA GLY A 21 2.70 -3.57 21.56
C GLY A 21 2.16 -2.72 20.41
N ARG A 22 2.88 -1.62 20.11
CA ARG A 22 2.48 -0.65 19.09
C ARG A 22 2.79 -1.19 17.71
N THR A 23 1.75 -1.51 16.94
CA THR A 23 1.91 -1.96 15.56
C THR A 23 0.98 -1.19 14.63
N SER A 24 1.53 -0.59 13.59
CA SER A 24 0.76 0.10 12.56
C SER A 24 1.46 0.07 11.22
N VAL A 25 0.68 0.13 10.13
CA VAL A 25 1.21 0.24 8.77
C VAL A 25 0.45 1.32 8.01
N MET A 26 1.18 2.06 7.20
CA MET A 26 0.63 2.82 6.08
C MET A 26 1.49 2.54 4.84
N ALA A 27 0.83 2.26 3.73
CA ALA A 27 1.48 2.10 2.44
C ALA A 27 0.74 2.92 1.38
N SER A 28 1.49 3.72 0.62
CA SER A 28 0.99 4.46 -0.53
C SER A 28 1.86 4.18 -1.74
N VAL A 29 1.22 3.88 -2.87
CA VAL A 29 1.83 3.77 -4.21
C VAL A 29 1.03 4.64 -5.14
N ALA A 30 1.67 5.52 -5.90
CA ALA A 30 0.98 6.45 -6.80
C ALA A 30 1.81 6.73 -8.05
N ASN A 31 1.14 7.05 -9.14
CA ASN A 31 1.80 7.56 -10.34
C ASN A 31 1.83 9.10 -10.29
N ILE A 32 3.01 9.62 -9.98
CA ILE A 32 3.25 11.02 -9.61
C ILE A 32 3.65 11.80 -10.87
N PRO A 33 2.91 12.88 -11.22
CA PRO A 33 3.28 13.76 -12.32
C PRO A 33 4.64 14.44 -12.06
N TRP A 34 5.53 14.42 -13.05
CA TRP A 34 6.84 15.06 -12.98
C TRP A 34 7.18 15.74 -14.31
N LEU A 35 7.08 17.08 -14.34
CA LEU A 35 7.44 17.99 -15.46
C LEU A 35 7.58 17.32 -16.84
N GLY A 36 6.45 17.08 -17.51
CA GLY A 36 6.39 16.49 -18.86
C GLY A 36 6.34 14.95 -18.90
N SER A 37 6.44 14.30 -17.75
CA SER A 37 6.40 12.85 -17.57
C SER A 37 5.68 12.49 -16.26
N SER A 38 5.80 11.23 -15.84
CA SER A 38 5.28 10.70 -14.58
C SER A 38 6.15 9.54 -14.10
N PHE A 39 6.20 9.29 -12.79
CA PHE A 39 6.89 8.13 -12.23
C PHE A 39 6.05 7.46 -11.16
N VAL A 40 6.22 6.15 -10.98
CA VAL A 40 5.60 5.43 -9.86
C VAL A 40 6.40 5.67 -8.60
N GLY A 41 5.81 6.41 -7.67
CA GLY A 41 6.35 6.70 -6.35
C GLY A 41 5.63 5.93 -5.26
N TYR A 42 6.31 5.68 -4.15
CA TYR A 42 5.72 5.04 -2.97
C TYR A 42 6.37 5.54 -1.68
N ILE A 43 5.56 5.53 -0.62
CA ILE A 43 5.95 5.83 0.76
C ILE A 43 5.27 4.83 1.67
N VAL A 44 6.06 4.13 2.48
CA VAL A 44 5.59 3.08 3.38
C VAL A 44 6.26 3.23 4.73
N GLY A 45 5.45 3.16 5.78
CA GLY A 45 5.89 3.10 7.16
C GLY A 45 5.22 1.93 7.86
N PHE A 46 6.02 1.01 8.39
CA PHE A 46 5.57 -0.05 9.30
C PHE A 46 6.21 0.19 10.66
N LEU A 47 5.40 0.58 11.65
CA LEU A 47 5.81 0.70 13.04
C LEU A 47 5.54 -0.63 13.74
N HIS A 48 6.54 -1.19 14.40
CA HIS A 48 6.36 -2.35 15.27
C HIS A 48 7.25 -2.21 16.51
N GLY A 49 6.62 -2.21 17.68
CA GLY A 49 7.24 -1.79 18.94
C GLY A 49 7.69 -0.34 18.84
N GLU A 50 9.00 -0.09 19.02
CA GLU A 50 9.61 1.24 18.95
C GLU A 50 10.38 1.46 17.63
N ARG A 51 10.30 0.54 16.67
CA ARG A 51 11.05 0.61 15.40
C ARG A 51 10.12 0.92 14.22
N LEU A 52 10.47 1.98 13.47
CA LEU A 52 9.82 2.33 12.21
C LEU A 52 10.64 1.80 11.02
N TYR A 53 10.09 0.81 10.32
CA TYR A 53 10.58 0.31 9.05
C TYR A 53 10.03 1.19 7.93
N ARG A 54 10.91 1.75 7.09
CA ARG A 54 10.56 2.73 6.06
C ARG A 54 10.97 2.22 4.69
N PHE A 55 10.04 2.25 3.75
CA PHE A 55 10.32 1.96 2.35
C PHE A 55 9.75 3.08 1.49
N ALA A 56 10.61 3.76 0.75
CA ALA A 56 10.16 4.83 -0.13
C ALA A 56 11.07 4.96 -1.34
N THR A 57 10.56 5.53 -2.42
CA THR A 57 11.32 5.76 -3.66
C THR A 57 12.64 6.49 -3.41
N TYR A 58 12.63 7.51 -2.53
CA TYR A 58 13.84 8.28 -2.18
C TYR A 58 14.86 7.52 -1.32
N THR A 59 14.49 6.38 -0.74
CA THR A 59 15.42 5.51 0.02
C THR A 59 16.13 4.48 -0.88
N GLY A 60 15.72 4.37 -2.15
CA GLY A 60 16.25 3.37 -3.07
C GLY A 60 15.75 1.94 -2.80
N ALA A 61 14.68 1.80 -2.00
CA ALA A 61 13.92 0.58 -1.86
C ALA A 61 13.37 0.12 -3.22
N ARG A 62 12.76 -1.06 -3.25
CA ARG A 62 12.07 -1.60 -4.42
C ARG A 62 10.67 -2.02 -4.03
N MET A 63 9.76 -2.04 -4.99
CA MET A 63 8.38 -2.46 -4.78
C MET A 63 7.92 -3.51 -5.79
N LYS A 64 6.84 -4.21 -5.41
CA LYS A 64 5.93 -4.96 -6.28
C LYS A 64 4.50 -4.56 -5.96
N ALA A 65 3.64 -4.60 -6.95
CA ALA A 65 2.21 -4.40 -6.79
C ALA A 65 1.46 -5.36 -7.71
N ILE A 66 0.58 -6.16 -7.14
CA ILE A 66 -0.23 -7.14 -7.86
C ILE A 66 -1.67 -6.92 -7.42
N LEU A 67 -2.56 -6.78 -8.39
CA LEU A 67 -4.00 -6.74 -8.18
C LEU A 67 -4.56 -8.14 -8.42
N GLY A 68 -5.24 -8.69 -7.42
CA GLY A 68 -5.99 -9.93 -7.50
C GLY A 68 -7.50 -9.67 -7.49
N GLU A 69 -8.29 -10.74 -7.48
CA GLU A 69 -9.73 -10.65 -7.32
C GLU A 69 -10.06 -10.25 -5.87
N GLY A 70 -10.51 -9.01 -5.67
CA GLY A 70 -10.90 -8.52 -4.33
C GLY A 70 -9.73 -8.15 -3.41
N GLU A 71 -8.49 -8.14 -3.91
CA GLU A 71 -7.31 -7.89 -3.08
C GLU A 71 -6.16 -7.18 -3.80
N VAL A 72 -5.33 -6.48 -3.02
CA VAL A 72 -4.07 -5.88 -3.48
C VAL A 72 -2.93 -6.48 -2.69
N ARG A 73 -1.92 -6.98 -3.39
CA ARG A 73 -0.65 -7.43 -2.80
C ARG A 73 0.44 -6.43 -3.09
N LEU A 74 1.03 -5.85 -2.06
CA LEU A 74 2.19 -4.98 -2.15
C LEU A 74 3.39 -5.66 -1.47
N ALA A 75 4.57 -5.51 -2.04
CA ALA A 75 5.80 -5.89 -1.39
C ALA A 75 6.83 -4.78 -1.54
N PHE A 76 7.63 -4.55 -0.50
CA PHE A 76 8.68 -3.54 -0.46
C PHE A 76 9.95 -4.14 0.09
N ALA A 77 11.10 -3.82 -0.49
CA ALA A 77 12.38 -4.36 -0.04
C ALA A 77 13.50 -3.33 -0.11
N ASP A 78 14.34 -3.29 0.91
CA ASP A 78 15.62 -2.60 0.90
C ASP A 78 16.77 -3.63 0.91
N ARG A 79 17.98 -3.25 1.33
CA ARG A 79 19.14 -4.18 1.39
C ARG A 79 19.05 -5.22 2.51
N ARG A 80 18.22 -4.98 3.53
CA ARG A 80 18.12 -5.76 4.76
C ARG A 80 16.72 -6.31 4.98
N ASN A 81 15.69 -5.49 4.77
CA ASN A 81 14.32 -5.80 5.14
C ASN A 81 13.43 -6.03 3.92
N ARG A 82 12.44 -6.92 4.07
CA ARG A 82 11.35 -7.14 3.11
C ARG A 82 10.02 -7.07 3.85
N LEU A 83 9.14 -6.19 3.40
CA LEU A 83 7.76 -6.06 3.89
C LEU A 83 6.82 -6.57 2.82
N GLU A 84 5.92 -7.46 3.17
CA GLU A 84 4.86 -7.98 2.31
C GLU A 84 3.53 -7.69 2.97
N LEU A 85 2.56 -7.21 2.20
CA LEU A 85 1.21 -7.00 2.68
C LEU A 85 0.16 -7.36 1.63
N CYS A 86 -0.93 -7.97 2.09
CA CYS A 86 -2.11 -8.28 1.29
C CYS A 86 -3.32 -7.58 1.92
N ALA A 87 -3.87 -6.59 1.24
CA ALA A 87 -5.05 -5.85 1.67
C ALA A 87 -6.28 -6.39 0.93
N ARG A 88 -7.31 -6.78 1.69
CA ARG A 88 -8.59 -7.30 1.18
C ARG A 88 -9.74 -6.43 1.69
N GLN A 89 -10.73 -6.14 0.84
CA GLN A 89 -12.00 -5.59 1.34
C GLN A 89 -12.79 -6.67 2.08
N ALA A 90 -13.62 -6.27 3.05
CA ALA A 90 -14.59 -7.19 3.66
C ALA A 90 -15.67 -7.59 2.65
N GLU A 91 -16.31 -8.75 2.89
CA GLU A 91 -17.45 -9.23 2.08
C GLU A 91 -18.52 -8.13 1.92
N GLY A 92 -18.90 -7.85 0.67
CA GLY A 92 -19.84 -6.78 0.31
C GLY A 92 -19.18 -5.45 -0.10
N GLY A 93 -17.88 -5.29 0.12
CA GLY A 93 -17.08 -4.21 -0.47
C GLY A 93 -16.69 -4.56 -1.90
N VAL A 94 -17.39 -4.00 -2.88
CA VAL A 94 -17.03 -4.25 -4.29
C VAL A 94 -15.80 -3.41 -4.64
N LEU A 95 -14.70 -4.08 -5.01
CA LEU A 95 -13.55 -3.48 -5.70
C LEU A 95 -13.91 -3.18 -7.17
N LEU A 96 -14.82 -2.22 -7.38
CA LEU A 96 -15.03 -1.63 -8.71
C LEU A 96 -14.22 -0.34 -8.80
N SER A 97 -13.15 -0.34 -9.60
CA SER A 97 -12.61 0.89 -10.19
C SER A 97 -13.34 1.09 -11.52
N PRO A 98 -14.15 2.16 -11.67
CA PRO A 98 -13.57 3.40 -12.19
C PRO A 98 -14.17 4.67 -11.56
N ILE A 99 -13.34 5.66 -11.22
CA ILE A 99 -13.82 7.03 -11.01
C ILE A 99 -13.08 7.97 -11.94
N SER A 100 -13.71 8.21 -13.09
CA SER A 100 -13.34 9.24 -14.05
C SER A 100 -13.32 10.62 -13.37
N GLY A 101 -12.13 11.05 -12.94
CA GLY A 101 -11.70 12.45 -12.95
C GLY A 101 -12.42 13.47 -12.06
N ASN A 102 -13.44 13.11 -11.29
CA ASN A 102 -14.13 14.04 -10.41
C ASN A 102 -14.07 13.58 -8.94
N MET A 103 -13.61 14.48 -8.07
CA MET A 103 -13.70 14.40 -6.61
C MET A 103 -15.15 14.52 -6.11
N THR A 104 -16.07 13.72 -6.65
CA THR A 104 -17.49 13.70 -6.26
C THR A 104 -18.01 12.31 -5.90
N GLY A 105 -17.24 11.25 -6.12
CA GLY A 105 -17.58 9.93 -5.60
C GLY A 105 -17.25 9.89 -4.11
N LYS A 106 -18.24 9.63 -3.26
CA LYS A 106 -18.00 9.18 -1.88
C LYS A 106 -16.88 8.13 -1.94
N VAL A 107 -15.71 8.46 -1.42
CA VAL A 107 -14.71 7.44 -1.11
C VAL A 107 -15.45 6.51 -0.18
N ASN A 108 -15.75 5.30 -0.63
CA ASN A 108 -16.20 4.24 0.27
C ASN A 108 -14.97 3.97 1.15
N GLU A 109 -14.82 4.79 2.19
CA GLU A 109 -13.93 4.59 3.32
C GLU A 109 -14.42 3.31 4.01
N SER A 110 -14.17 2.16 3.38
CA SER A 110 -14.48 0.88 3.97
C SER A 110 -13.47 0.66 5.08
N MET A 111 -13.77 1.14 6.30
CA MET A 111 -13.04 0.81 7.52
C MET A 111 -13.26 -0.66 7.94
N GLN A 112 -13.35 -1.56 6.97
CA GLN A 112 -13.59 -2.99 7.13
C GLN A 112 -12.56 -3.83 6.38
N ALA A 113 -11.61 -3.21 5.67
CA ALA A 113 -10.55 -3.97 5.03
C ALA A 113 -9.67 -4.66 6.09
N ARG A 114 -9.05 -5.77 5.68
CA ARG A 114 -8.03 -6.48 6.44
C ARG A 114 -6.70 -6.42 5.72
N ILE A 115 -5.61 -6.35 6.47
CA ILE A 115 -4.24 -6.38 5.95
C ILE A 115 -3.51 -7.55 6.60
N GLU A 116 -3.20 -8.58 5.83
CA GLU A 116 -2.18 -9.55 6.24
C GLU A 116 -0.80 -8.94 5.98
N LEU A 117 0.09 -8.95 6.97
CA LEU A 117 1.41 -8.32 6.86
C LEU A 117 2.50 -9.26 7.37
N ARG A 118 3.61 -9.32 6.62
CA ARG A 118 4.83 -10.03 7.01
C ARG A 118 6.05 -9.12 6.84
N LEU A 119 6.92 -9.12 7.84
CA LEU A 119 8.22 -8.42 7.80
C LEU A 119 9.35 -9.45 7.95
N TYR A 120 10.34 -9.34 7.07
CA TYR A 120 11.55 -10.15 7.10
C TYR A 120 12.80 -9.27 7.22
N GLU A 121 13.84 -9.81 7.84
CA GLU A 121 15.23 -9.35 7.73
C GLU A 121 16.08 -10.48 7.12
N GLY A 122 16.54 -10.30 5.88
CA GLY A 122 16.99 -11.42 5.05
C GLY A 122 15.87 -12.45 4.86
N GLU A 123 16.13 -13.70 5.25
CA GLU A 123 15.14 -14.79 5.25
C GLU A 123 14.44 -14.98 6.61
N LYS A 124 14.85 -14.24 7.65
CA LYS A 124 14.27 -14.37 8.98
C LYS A 124 12.96 -13.59 9.06
N LEU A 125 11.86 -14.27 9.34
CA LEU A 125 10.58 -13.63 9.68
C LEU A 125 10.70 -12.93 11.04
N LEU A 126 10.47 -11.62 11.05
CA LEU A 126 10.48 -10.78 12.26
C LEU A 126 9.07 -10.51 12.80
N PHE A 127 8.08 -10.46 11.91
CA PHE A 127 6.69 -10.20 12.28
C PHE A 127 5.74 -10.81 11.25
N GLU A 128 4.64 -11.38 11.74
CA GLU A 128 3.48 -11.78 10.96
C GLU A 128 2.23 -11.40 11.76
N GLY A 129 1.25 -10.77 11.10
CA GLY A 129 0.01 -10.39 11.76
C GLY A 129 -1.08 -9.90 10.81
N GLU A 130 -2.30 -9.91 11.32
CA GLU A 130 -3.47 -9.36 10.64
C GLU A 130 -3.84 -8.01 11.26
N GLY A 131 -3.91 -6.98 10.41
CA GLY A 131 -4.47 -5.68 10.73
C GLY A 131 -5.93 -5.60 10.33
N ARG A 132 -6.81 -5.20 11.26
CA ARG A 132 -8.25 -4.99 11.03
C ARG A 132 -8.57 -3.51 10.87
N ASN A 133 -9.84 -3.21 10.59
CA ASN A 133 -10.35 -1.84 10.45
C ASN A 133 -9.47 -0.99 9.51
N ALA A 134 -8.94 -1.62 8.46
CA ALA A 134 -8.00 -0.97 7.57
C ALA A 134 -8.74 -0.07 6.59
N GLY A 135 -8.13 1.05 6.24
CA GLY A 135 -8.46 1.80 5.04
C GLY A 135 -7.81 1.13 3.83
N LEU A 136 -8.53 1.09 2.71
CA LEU A 136 -8.02 0.65 1.42
C LEU A 136 -8.65 1.48 0.30
N GLU A 137 -7.81 2.16 -0.47
CA GLU A 137 -8.18 2.89 -1.67
C GLU A 137 -7.40 2.36 -2.87
N VAL A 138 -8.10 2.14 -3.98
CA VAL A 138 -7.55 1.70 -5.25
C VAL A 138 -8.27 2.50 -6.33
N ALA A 139 -7.57 3.45 -6.98
CA ALA A 139 -8.21 4.42 -7.86
C ALA A 139 -7.34 4.84 -9.04
N GLY A 140 -8.00 5.25 -10.12
CA GLY A 140 -7.36 5.71 -11.36
C GLY A 140 -6.88 4.56 -12.26
N GLN A 141 -5.88 4.83 -13.10
CA GLN A 141 -5.27 3.85 -14.01
C GLN A 141 -4.28 2.93 -13.27
N VAL A 142 -4.80 2.11 -12.36
CA VAL A 142 -4.01 1.30 -11.42
C VAL A 142 -3.07 0.32 -12.11
N GLU A 143 -3.39 -0.09 -13.33
CA GLU A 143 -2.56 -0.95 -14.19
C GLU A 143 -1.15 -0.36 -14.39
N THR A 144 -1.02 0.96 -14.36
CA THR A 144 0.28 1.66 -14.47
C THR A 144 1.19 1.44 -13.26
N LEU A 145 0.61 1.08 -12.11
CA LEU A 145 1.31 0.83 -10.84
C LEU A 145 1.76 -0.63 -10.70
N LEU A 146 1.09 -1.56 -11.41
CA LEU A 146 1.29 -2.99 -11.23
C LEU A 146 2.63 -3.47 -11.77
N THR A 147 3.28 -4.35 -11.01
CA THR A 147 4.54 -4.99 -11.38
C THR A 147 4.80 -6.23 -10.51
N ASP A 148 5.07 -7.35 -11.18
CA ASP A 148 5.44 -8.65 -10.58
C ASP A 148 6.96 -8.78 -10.33
N LYS A 149 7.75 -7.99 -11.08
CA LYS A 149 9.19 -7.80 -10.93
C LYS A 149 9.47 -6.65 -9.95
N TRP A 150 10.62 -6.72 -9.27
CA TRP A 150 11.04 -5.65 -8.37
C TRP A 150 11.35 -4.36 -9.16
N ARG A 151 10.53 -3.33 -8.97
CA ARG A 151 10.71 -1.97 -9.52
C ARG A 151 11.35 -1.07 -8.47
N ARG A 152 12.24 -0.16 -8.87
CA ARG A 152 12.74 0.90 -7.99
C ARG A 152 11.78 2.08 -7.99
#